data_AF-A0A7E4UX01-F1
#
_entry.id   AF-A0A7E4UX01-F1
#
_cell.length_a   1.000
_cell.length_b   1.000
_cell.length_c   1.000
_cell.angle_alpha   90.00
_cell.angle_beta   90.00
_cell.angle_gamma   90.00
#
_symmetry.space_group_name_H-M   'P 1'
#
loop_
_entity.id
_entity.type
_entity.pdbx_description
1 polymer ?
#
loop_
_entity_poly.entity_id
_entity_poly.type
_entity_poly.pdbx_seq_one_letter_code
_entity_poly.pdbx_strand_id
1 'polypeptide(L)'
;MLNKQPSPNATKVCCSPFDERVESNGTVFCFARIAIPNNRATIGNYLCRKLHPHANLASFHSAAEVTAVYSLGAVVIGLQYEFDEFSWRGGTPVDFIQWNSYQPSMNTSDAVVESSGNGYFNTITLQGSTSHNALCKMEAEHTECSEFESCILRKTYQDLFCYRLHASHTGHTVQDEVNNNICGKTYPGYDIASIHSKEENDFIVKQAAD
;
A
#
# COMPACT_ATOMS: atom_id res chain seq x y z
N MET A 1 18.75 9.25 -13.35
CA MET A 1 17.70 10.29 -13.15
C MET A 1 16.43 9.63 -12.65
N LEU A 2 15.54 10.42 -12.04
CA LEU A 2 14.27 9.99 -11.47
C LEU A 2 13.11 10.33 -12.41
N ASN A 3 12.03 9.54 -12.39
CA ASN A 3 10.85 9.76 -13.25
C ASN A 3 9.54 9.83 -12.45
N LYS A 4 8.44 10.35 -13.01
CA LYS A 4 7.14 10.47 -12.32
C LYS A 4 5.95 10.29 -13.27
N GLN A 5 4.94 9.52 -12.88
CA GLN A 5 3.68 9.30 -13.62
C GLN A 5 2.49 8.98 -12.68
N PRO A 6 1.24 9.34 -13.06
CA PRO A 6 0.03 8.65 -12.62
C PRO A 6 -0.14 7.31 -13.36
N SER A 7 -0.60 6.27 -12.67
CA SER A 7 -0.70 4.90 -13.20
C SER A 7 -1.49 4.82 -14.53
N PRO A 8 -0.96 4.14 -15.57
CA PRO A 8 -1.76 3.73 -16.72
C PRO A 8 -2.84 2.74 -16.28
N ASN A 9 -3.96 2.71 -17.03
CA ASN A 9 -5.02 1.71 -16.91
C ASN A 9 -4.44 0.28 -17.01
N ALA A 10 -4.08 -0.32 -15.89
CA ALA A 10 -3.71 -1.72 -15.80
C ALA A 10 -4.98 -2.51 -15.46
N THR A 11 -5.58 -3.14 -16.48
CA THR A 11 -6.68 -4.10 -16.30
C THR A 11 -6.22 -5.40 -15.62
N LYS A 12 -4.91 -5.59 -15.40
CA LYS A 12 -4.33 -6.68 -14.63
C LYS A 12 -3.65 -6.12 -13.38
N VAL A 13 -4.07 -6.62 -12.21
CA VAL A 13 -3.56 -6.18 -10.90
C VAL A 13 -2.47 -7.15 -10.43
N CYS A 14 -1.27 -6.63 -10.16
CA CYS A 14 -0.11 -7.41 -9.76
C CYS A 14 0.47 -6.87 -8.45
N CYS A 15 1.11 -7.73 -7.65
CA CYS A 15 1.77 -7.31 -6.40
C CYS A 15 3.01 -6.47 -6.70
N SER A 16 3.17 -5.35 -5.99
CA SER A 16 4.45 -4.63 -5.95
C SER A 16 5.53 -5.53 -5.34
N PRO A 17 6.82 -5.39 -5.73
CA PRO A 17 7.93 -6.09 -5.07
C PRO A 17 8.05 -5.79 -3.56
N PHE A 18 7.42 -4.71 -3.10
CA PHE A 18 7.39 -4.29 -1.70
C PHE A 18 6.12 -4.72 -0.95
N ASP A 19 5.17 -5.37 -1.64
CA ASP A 19 3.97 -5.90 -1.01
C ASP A 19 4.25 -7.28 -0.42
N GLU A 20 3.60 -7.59 0.70
CA GLU A 20 3.61 -8.95 1.21
C GLU A 20 2.67 -9.79 0.36
N ARG A 21 3.20 -10.86 -0.24
CA ARG A 21 2.46 -11.75 -1.12
C ARG A 21 2.03 -13.01 -0.37
N VAL A 22 0.74 -13.33 -0.45
CA VAL A 22 0.17 -14.52 0.21
C VAL A 22 -0.67 -15.29 -0.77
N GLU A 23 -0.47 -16.61 -0.83
CA GLU A 23 -1.37 -17.51 -1.53
C GLU A 23 -2.29 -18.20 -0.54
N SER A 24 -3.60 -18.10 -0.76
CA SER A 24 -4.63 -18.64 0.11
C SER A 24 -5.75 -19.20 -0.77
N ASN A 25 -6.02 -20.50 -0.64
CA ASN A 25 -7.02 -21.24 -1.43
C ASN A 25 -6.89 -21.08 -2.96
N GLY A 26 -5.66 -20.99 -3.48
CA GLY A 26 -5.39 -20.84 -4.92
C GLY A 26 -5.55 -19.41 -5.45
N THR A 27 -5.88 -18.45 -4.58
CA THR A 27 -5.88 -17.02 -4.89
C THR A 27 -4.63 -16.38 -4.31
N VAL A 28 -3.98 -15.52 -5.11
CA VAL A 28 -2.85 -14.72 -4.67
C VAL A 28 -3.37 -13.37 -4.18
N PHE A 29 -2.92 -12.95 -3.00
CA PHE A 29 -3.23 -11.66 -2.41
C PHE A 29 -1.94 -10.85 -2.22
N CYS A 30 -2.05 -9.54 -2.43
CA CYS A 30 -0.99 -8.58 -2.10
C CYS A 30 -1.45 -7.72 -0.93
N PHE A 31 -0.55 -7.51 0.03
CA PHE A 31 -0.77 -6.64 1.16
C PHE A 31 0.17 -5.44 1.11
N ALA A 32 -0.41 -4.25 1.01
CA ALA A 32 0.32 -2.99 0.91
C ALA A 32 0.10 -2.15 2.17
N ARG A 33 1.18 -1.68 2.80
CA ARG A 33 1.09 -0.79 3.95
C ARG A 33 0.91 0.66 3.49
N ILE A 34 -0.07 1.34 4.07
CA ILE A 34 -0.35 2.75 3.81
C ILE A 34 -0.36 3.58 5.08
N ALA A 35 0.09 4.84 5.01
CA ALA A 35 -0.26 5.83 6.02
C ALA A 35 -1.70 6.32 5.79
N ILE A 36 -2.48 6.40 6.89
CA ILE A 36 -3.80 7.01 6.93
C ILE A 36 -3.75 8.33 7.72
N PRO A 37 -4.10 9.47 7.10
CA PRO A 37 -4.11 10.74 7.79
C PRO A 37 -5.36 10.89 8.67
N ASN A 38 -5.23 11.66 9.74
CA ASN A 38 -6.34 12.13 10.58
C ASN A 38 -7.24 11.01 11.15
N ASN A 39 -6.72 9.79 11.30
CA ASN A 39 -7.34 8.79 12.18
C ASN A 39 -8.73 8.33 11.73
N ARG A 40 -8.96 8.25 10.42
CA ARG A 40 -10.22 7.74 9.85
C ARG A 40 -9.97 6.48 9.04
N ALA A 41 -10.41 5.33 9.55
CA ALA A 41 -10.37 4.06 8.80
C ALA A 41 -11.13 4.15 7.46
N THR A 42 -12.18 4.97 7.39
CA THR A 42 -12.91 5.27 6.14
C THR A 42 -12.00 5.89 5.07
N ILE A 43 -11.05 6.75 5.47
CA ILE A 43 -10.03 7.28 4.55
C ILE A 43 -9.09 6.17 4.10
N GLY A 44 -8.73 5.24 5.01
CA GLY A 44 -7.92 4.07 4.67
C GLY A 44 -8.51 3.25 3.52
N ASN A 45 -9.81 2.94 3.57
CA ASN A 45 -10.45 2.18 2.50
C ASN A 45 -10.48 2.95 1.17
N TYR A 46 -10.74 4.26 1.21
CA TYR A 46 -10.65 5.12 0.03
C TYR A 46 -9.23 5.11 -0.59
N LEU A 47 -8.20 5.21 0.25
CA LEU A 47 -6.81 5.18 -0.19
C LEU A 47 -6.42 3.83 -0.80
N CYS A 48 -6.89 2.71 -0.25
CA CYS A 48 -6.69 1.39 -0.85
C CYS A 48 -7.32 1.33 -2.25
N ARG A 49 -8.57 1.79 -2.41
CA ARG A 49 -9.23 1.82 -3.73
C ARG A 49 -8.58 2.75 -4.74
N LYS A 50 -7.88 3.79 -4.26
CA LYS A 50 -7.05 4.68 -5.10
C LYS A 50 -5.73 4.04 -5.52
N LEU A 51 -5.15 3.17 -4.69
CA LEU A 51 -4.00 2.34 -5.05
C LEU A 51 -4.37 1.35 -6.15
N HIS A 52 -5.44 0.58 -5.92
CA HIS A 52 -5.92 -0.42 -6.89
C HIS A 52 -7.45 -0.46 -6.90
N PRO A 53 -8.11 -0.49 -8.08
CA PRO A 53 -9.56 -0.40 -8.22
C PRO A 53 -10.43 -1.43 -7.48
N HIS A 54 -9.83 -2.48 -6.90
CA HIS A 54 -10.54 -3.50 -6.12
C HIS A 54 -9.93 -3.75 -4.73
N ALA A 55 -8.92 -2.96 -4.35
CA ALA A 55 -8.32 -3.07 -3.03
C ALA A 55 -9.22 -2.46 -1.96
N ASN A 56 -9.21 -3.08 -0.79
CA ASN A 56 -9.86 -2.55 0.42
C ASN A 56 -8.89 -2.62 1.59
N LEU A 57 -9.27 -2.03 2.73
CA LEU A 57 -8.58 -2.37 3.97
C LEU A 57 -8.63 -3.88 4.20
N ALA A 58 -7.53 -4.44 4.68
CA ALA A 58 -7.27 -5.87 4.67
C ALA A 58 -8.35 -6.65 5.42
N SER A 59 -8.89 -7.68 4.76
CA SER A 59 -9.62 -8.78 5.38
C SER A 59 -8.71 -9.97 5.58
N PHE A 60 -8.98 -10.78 6.60
CA PHE A 60 -8.25 -12.02 6.86
C PHE A 60 -9.20 -13.20 6.88
N HIS A 61 -8.83 -14.26 6.18
CA HIS A 61 -9.61 -15.51 6.07
C HIS A 61 -8.81 -16.74 6.54
N SER A 62 -7.59 -16.54 7.03
CA SER A 62 -6.77 -17.61 7.61
C SER A 62 -5.65 -17.07 8.49
N ALA A 63 -5.11 -17.93 9.37
CA ALA A 63 -3.93 -17.61 10.16
C ALA A 63 -2.67 -17.42 9.29
N ALA A 64 -2.62 -18.04 8.11
CA ALA A 64 -1.53 -17.86 7.16
C ALA A 64 -1.48 -16.42 6.62
N GLU A 65 -2.63 -15.84 6.29
CA GLU A 65 -2.73 -14.44 5.86
C GLU A 65 -2.26 -13.47 6.95
N VAL A 66 -2.59 -13.73 8.21
CA VAL A 66 -2.12 -12.91 9.34
C VAL A 66 -0.62 -13.08 9.58
N THR A 67 -0.12 -14.32 9.51
CA THR A 67 1.30 -14.66 9.72
C THR A 67 2.19 -14.05 8.64
N ALA A 68 1.67 -13.78 7.44
CA ALA A 68 2.44 -13.11 6.42
C ALA A 68 2.70 -11.63 6.73
N VAL A 69 1.86 -10.98 7.54
CA VAL A 69 1.85 -9.52 7.68
C VAL A 69 2.07 -9.02 9.10
N TYR A 70 2.07 -9.89 10.13
CA TYR A 70 2.26 -9.46 11.52
C TYR A 70 3.62 -8.76 11.76
N SER A 71 4.65 -9.11 10.99
CA SER A 71 5.98 -8.47 11.05
C SER A 71 5.94 -6.98 10.66
N LEU A 72 4.89 -6.52 9.97
CA LEU A 72 4.70 -5.11 9.60
C LEU A 72 4.38 -4.21 10.80
N GLY A 73 4.13 -4.81 11.96
CA GLY A 73 3.76 -4.11 13.20
C GLY A 73 2.27 -3.81 13.29
N ALA A 74 1.89 -2.92 14.20
CA ALA A 74 0.50 -2.53 14.38
C ALA A 74 -0.03 -1.78 13.15
N VAL A 75 -1.04 -2.34 12.50
CA VAL A 75 -1.68 -1.79 11.30
C VAL A 75 -3.19 -1.87 11.40
N VAL A 76 -3.88 -0.80 11.01
CA VAL A 76 -5.34 -0.75 10.87
C VAL A 76 -5.78 -1.68 9.73
N ILE A 77 -6.79 -2.50 9.99
CA ILE A 77 -7.33 -3.47 9.04
C ILE A 77 -8.81 -3.16 8.74
N GLY A 78 -9.43 -3.97 7.88
CA GLY A 78 -10.76 -3.72 7.35
C GLY A 78 -11.91 -4.15 8.26
N LEU A 79 -11.65 -4.78 9.41
CA LEU A 79 -12.70 -5.24 10.31
C LEU A 79 -13.30 -4.04 11.04
N GLN A 80 -14.62 -3.95 11.01
CA GLN A 80 -15.40 -2.90 11.67
C GLN A 80 -16.55 -3.53 12.45
N TYR A 81 -17.04 -2.81 13.46
CA TYR A 81 -18.25 -3.15 14.21
C TYR A 81 -19.33 -2.11 13.94
N GLU A 82 -20.37 -2.49 13.22
CA GLU A 82 -21.52 -1.62 12.88
C GLU A 82 -22.80 -2.44 13.03
N PHE A 83 -23.89 -1.84 13.52
CA PHE A 83 -25.20 -2.49 13.70
C PHE A 83 -25.15 -3.81 14.50
N ASP A 84 -24.36 -3.83 15.57
CA ASP A 84 -24.16 -4.99 16.44
C ASP A 84 -23.51 -6.22 15.77
N GLU A 85 -22.84 -6.03 14.64
CA GLU A 85 -22.16 -7.09 13.91
C GLU A 85 -20.76 -6.68 13.43
N PHE A 86 -19.83 -7.64 13.40
CA PHE A 86 -18.54 -7.47 12.75
C PHE A 86 -18.65 -7.70 11.25
N SER A 87 -18.06 -6.81 10.46
CA SER A 87 -17.99 -6.96 9.00
C SER A 87 -16.65 -6.49 8.46
N TRP A 88 -16.24 -7.05 7.33
CA TRP A 88 -15.10 -6.53 6.57
C TRP A 88 -15.55 -5.40 5.66
N ARG A 89 -14.81 -4.28 5.62
CA ARG A 89 -15.09 -3.14 4.71
C ARG A 89 -15.07 -3.51 3.21
N GLY A 90 -14.44 -4.62 2.85
CA GLY A 90 -14.46 -5.18 1.50
C GLY A 90 -15.71 -6.02 1.17
N GLY A 91 -16.56 -6.30 2.16
CA GLY A 91 -17.77 -7.12 2.01
C GLY A 91 -17.54 -8.63 2.00
N THR A 92 -16.30 -9.09 2.21
CA THR A 92 -15.98 -10.51 2.36
C THR A 92 -16.59 -11.08 3.66
N PRO A 93 -16.88 -12.39 3.73
CA PRO A 93 -17.43 -13.01 4.94
C PRO A 93 -16.52 -12.88 6.17
N VAL A 94 -17.10 -12.74 7.36
CA VAL A 94 -16.35 -12.84 8.63
C VAL A 94 -16.32 -14.30 9.06
N ASP A 95 -15.42 -15.07 8.46
CA ASP A 95 -15.21 -16.51 8.68
C ASP A 95 -13.92 -16.82 9.48
N PHE A 96 -13.09 -15.80 9.70
CA PHE A 96 -11.86 -15.91 10.46
C PHE A 96 -11.67 -14.68 11.35
N ILE A 97 -11.37 -14.94 12.62
CA ILE A 97 -11.15 -13.93 13.65
C ILE A 97 -10.04 -14.43 14.57
N GLN A 98 -9.09 -13.56 14.89
CA GLN A 98 -7.96 -13.87 15.77
C GLN A 98 -7.81 -12.79 16.85
N TRP A 99 -8.85 -12.62 17.68
CA TRP A 99 -8.83 -11.65 18.78
C TRP A 99 -7.68 -11.91 19.75
N ASN A 100 -7.06 -10.83 20.22
CA ASN A 100 -6.17 -10.89 21.36
C ASN A 100 -6.95 -11.21 22.64
N SER A 101 -6.24 -11.58 23.70
CA SER A 101 -6.86 -11.80 25.00
C SER A 101 -7.66 -10.57 25.44
N TYR A 102 -8.90 -10.79 25.90
CA TYR A 102 -9.83 -9.73 26.36
C TYR A 102 -10.32 -8.76 25.27
N GLN A 103 -10.21 -9.15 23.99
CA GLN A 103 -10.79 -8.42 22.85
C GLN A 103 -11.97 -9.20 22.26
N PRO A 104 -12.93 -8.54 21.58
CA PRO A 104 -13.02 -7.09 21.38
C PRO A 104 -13.44 -6.34 22.65
N SER A 105 -12.97 -5.10 22.81
CA SER A 105 -13.49 -4.21 23.86
C SER A 105 -14.73 -3.48 23.34
N MET A 106 -15.91 -3.83 23.87
CA MET A 106 -17.23 -3.34 23.42
C MET A 106 -17.50 -1.84 23.73
N ASN A 107 -16.48 -1.10 24.13
CA ASN A 107 -16.61 0.28 24.63
C ASN A 107 -16.38 1.34 23.53
N THR A 108 -16.30 0.93 22.26
CA THR A 108 -15.89 1.81 21.16
C THR A 108 -16.98 1.84 20.09
N SER A 109 -17.70 2.96 20.00
CA SER A 109 -18.76 3.18 19.00
C SER A 109 -18.23 3.34 17.57
N ASP A 110 -16.92 3.52 17.41
CA ASP A 110 -16.17 3.56 16.16
C ASP A 110 -14.98 2.57 16.24
N ALA A 111 -15.25 1.32 16.62
CA ALA A 111 -14.22 0.29 16.78
C ALA A 111 -13.52 0.03 15.44
N VAL A 112 -12.29 0.54 15.34
CA VAL A 112 -11.37 0.12 14.28
C VAL A 112 -10.58 -1.05 14.84
N VAL A 113 -10.30 -2.03 13.98
CA VAL A 113 -9.45 -3.15 14.38
C VAL A 113 -8.07 -2.94 13.81
N GLU A 114 -7.06 -3.17 14.64
CA GLU A 114 -5.69 -3.34 14.18
C GLU A 114 -5.29 -4.80 14.27
N SER A 115 -4.43 -5.25 13.35
CA SER A 115 -3.59 -6.41 13.61
C SER A 115 -2.37 -5.92 14.39
N SER A 116 -2.22 -6.35 15.64
CA SER A 116 -1.01 -6.07 16.40
C SER A 116 0.16 -6.87 15.84
N GLY A 117 1.38 -6.36 16.04
CA GLY A 117 2.61 -6.99 15.55
C GLY A 117 2.95 -8.38 16.12
N ASN A 118 1.98 -9.05 16.73
CA ASN A 118 2.00 -10.41 17.25
C ASN A 118 0.96 -11.32 16.56
N GLY A 119 0.25 -10.84 15.53
CA GLY A 119 -0.74 -11.60 14.77
C GLY A 119 -2.12 -11.70 15.42
N TYR A 120 -2.43 -10.88 16.42
CA TYR A 120 -3.77 -10.84 17.02
C TYR A 120 -4.47 -9.52 16.73
N PHE A 121 -5.79 -9.51 16.90
CA PHE A 121 -6.63 -8.34 16.63
C PHE A 121 -6.98 -7.61 17.92
N ASN A 122 -6.91 -6.28 17.90
CA ASN A 122 -7.38 -5.42 18.98
C ASN A 122 -8.40 -4.43 18.44
N THR A 123 -9.47 -4.16 19.18
CA THR A 123 -10.28 -2.97 18.96
C THR A 123 -9.52 -1.76 19.49
N ILE A 124 -9.37 -0.74 18.66
CA ILE A 124 -8.72 0.52 18.98
C ILE A 124 -9.65 1.69 18.67
N THR A 125 -9.44 2.79 19.40
CA THR A 125 -10.03 4.08 19.05
C THR A 125 -8.97 4.92 18.36
N LEU A 126 -9.22 5.31 17.11
CA LEU A 126 -8.34 6.21 16.39
C LEU A 126 -8.53 7.64 16.93
N GLN A 127 -7.81 8.04 17.98
CA GLN A 127 -7.84 9.39 18.55
C GLN A 127 -6.57 10.21 18.23
N GLY A 128 -6.72 11.52 18.03
CA GLY A 128 -5.61 12.48 17.93
C GLY A 128 -5.19 12.84 16.49
N SER A 129 -4.08 13.56 16.37
CA SER A 129 -3.51 14.07 15.09
C SER A 129 -2.37 13.20 14.54
N THR A 130 -2.09 12.06 15.17
CA THR A 130 -1.00 11.15 14.80
C THR A 130 -1.40 10.30 13.61
N SER A 131 -0.52 10.16 12.61
CA SER A 131 -0.77 9.26 11.47
C SER A 131 -0.69 7.80 11.92
N HIS A 132 -1.66 6.99 11.51
CA HIS A 132 -1.62 5.53 11.70
C HIS A 132 -1.25 4.84 10.38
N ASN A 133 -0.75 3.61 10.49
CA ASN A 133 -0.60 2.76 9.33
C ASN A 133 -1.84 1.89 9.17
N ALA A 134 -2.23 1.63 7.94
CA ALA A 134 -3.28 0.69 7.60
C ALA A 134 -2.76 -0.28 6.54
N LEU A 135 -3.41 -1.44 6.45
CA LEU A 135 -3.05 -2.48 5.51
C LEU A 135 -4.13 -2.58 4.44
N CYS A 136 -3.74 -2.46 3.17
CA CYS A 136 -4.61 -2.75 2.05
C CYS A 136 -4.44 -4.22 1.65
N LYS A 137 -5.52 -4.86 1.21
CA LYS A 137 -5.51 -6.18 0.57
C LYS A 137 -6.12 -6.07 -0.82
N MET A 138 -5.53 -6.78 -1.77
CA MET A 138 -6.06 -6.96 -3.10
C MET A 138 -5.80 -8.37 -3.61
N GLU A 139 -6.69 -8.86 -4.46
CA GLU A 139 -6.45 -10.07 -5.26
C GLU A 139 -5.52 -9.74 -6.42
N ALA A 140 -4.52 -10.59 -6.63
CA ALA A 140 -3.56 -10.49 -7.72
C ALA A 140 -3.91 -11.53 -8.78
N GLU A 141 -3.89 -11.12 -10.04
CA GLU A 141 -4.15 -12.04 -11.15
C GLU A 141 -2.88 -12.79 -11.60
N HIS A 142 -1.68 -12.32 -11.24
CA HIS A 142 -0.40 -12.91 -11.65
C HIS A 142 0.60 -13.04 -10.49
N THR A 143 1.39 -14.12 -10.54
CA THR A 143 2.31 -14.60 -9.52
C THR A 143 3.51 -13.68 -9.29
N GLU A 144 3.96 -12.99 -10.34
CA GLU A 144 5.10 -12.06 -10.32
C GLU A 144 4.88 -10.97 -11.38
N CYS A 145 5.18 -9.72 -11.02
CA CYS A 145 5.27 -8.64 -11.99
C CYS A 145 6.51 -8.83 -12.88
N SER A 146 6.39 -9.45 -14.05
CA SER A 146 7.53 -9.51 -14.99
C SER A 146 7.81 -8.19 -15.73
N GLU A 147 7.15 -7.08 -15.38
CA GLU A 147 7.36 -5.77 -16.02
C GLU A 147 7.64 -4.60 -15.04
N PHE A 148 7.64 -4.83 -13.73
CA PHE A 148 7.89 -3.78 -12.71
C PHE A 148 9.33 -3.73 -12.20
N GLU A 149 10.30 -4.36 -12.87
CA GLU A 149 11.73 -4.39 -12.47
C GLU A 149 12.39 -3.01 -12.28
N SER A 150 11.69 -1.91 -12.53
CA SER A 150 12.26 -0.58 -12.46
C SER A 150 11.41 0.48 -11.75
N CYS A 151 10.27 0.12 -11.16
CA CYS A 151 9.37 1.09 -10.53
C CYS A 151 9.54 1.10 -9.01
N ILE A 152 10.12 2.17 -8.49
CA ILE A 152 10.23 2.49 -7.09
C ILE A 152 9.05 3.39 -6.73
N LEU A 153 8.06 2.84 -6.01
CA LEU A 153 6.85 3.58 -5.65
C LEU A 153 7.10 4.47 -4.42
N ARG A 154 6.83 5.78 -4.54
CA ARG A 154 6.72 6.68 -3.37
C ARG A 154 5.29 7.16 -3.22
N LYS A 155 4.77 7.05 -2.00
CA LYS A 155 3.49 7.65 -1.60
C LYS A 155 3.71 9.04 -1.02
N THR A 156 2.95 10.03 -1.49
CA THR A 156 2.80 11.34 -0.84
C THR A 156 1.44 11.45 -0.15
N TYR A 157 1.19 12.56 0.56
CA TYR A 157 -0.05 12.79 1.30
C TYR A 157 -1.31 12.78 0.40
N GLN A 158 -1.16 12.98 -0.93
CA GLN A 158 -2.27 13.07 -1.89
C GLN A 158 -2.14 12.14 -3.09
N ASP A 159 -0.93 11.78 -3.51
CA ASP A 159 -0.69 11.04 -4.77
C ASP A 159 0.29 9.87 -4.60
N LEU A 160 0.14 8.84 -5.44
CA LEU A 160 1.16 7.81 -5.67
C LEU A 160 1.95 8.13 -6.93
N PHE A 161 3.27 8.09 -6.81
CA PHE A 161 4.18 8.29 -7.93
C PHE A 161 5.12 7.09 -8.08
N CYS A 162 5.25 6.63 -9.32
CA CYS A 162 6.24 5.63 -9.72
C CYS A 162 7.52 6.34 -10.18
N TYR A 163 8.64 6.05 -9.51
CA TYR A 163 9.96 6.54 -9.88
C TYR A 163 10.77 5.42 -10.50
N ARG A 164 11.51 5.73 -11.57
CA ARG A 164 12.49 4.83 -12.15
C ARG A 164 13.86 5.48 -12.08
N LEU A 165 14.83 4.78 -11.50
CA LEU A 165 16.22 5.16 -11.56
C LEU A 165 16.86 4.51 -12.79
N HIS A 166 17.47 5.33 -13.62
CA HIS A 166 18.25 4.86 -14.77
C HIS A 166 19.70 5.34 -14.62
N ALA A 167 20.65 4.41 -14.69
CA ALA A 167 22.06 4.74 -14.84
C ALA A 167 22.25 5.46 -16.17
N SER A 168 23.00 6.57 -16.14
CA SER A 168 23.11 7.56 -17.23
C SER A 168 23.25 6.95 -18.64
N HIS A 169 22.62 7.59 -19.62
CA HIS A 169 22.95 7.34 -21.02
C HIS A 169 24.36 7.89 -21.26
N THR A 170 25.32 7.02 -21.56
CA THR A 170 26.69 7.45 -21.90
C THR A 170 26.62 8.37 -23.13
N GLY A 171 27.12 9.61 -23.00
CA GLY A 171 27.26 10.53 -24.13
C GLY A 171 26.36 11.76 -24.14
N HIS A 172 25.56 12.01 -23.09
CA HIS A 172 24.73 13.22 -22.96
C HIS A 172 24.96 13.93 -21.62
N THR A 173 24.81 15.26 -21.58
CA THR A 173 24.82 16.01 -20.33
C THR A 173 23.47 15.91 -19.63
N VAL A 174 23.43 16.20 -18.32
CA VAL A 174 22.16 16.28 -17.58
C VAL A 174 21.16 17.22 -18.25
N GLN A 175 21.65 18.35 -18.77
CA GLN A 175 20.82 19.33 -19.45
C GLN A 175 20.25 18.80 -20.78
N ASP A 176 21.01 17.97 -21.49
CA ASP A 176 20.55 17.33 -22.72
C ASP A 176 19.44 16.33 -22.44
N GLU A 177 19.54 15.55 -21.35
CA GLU A 177 18.49 14.62 -20.97
C GLU A 177 17.19 15.36 -20.62
N VAL A 178 17.31 16.50 -19.92
CA VAL A 178 16.19 17.40 -19.57
C VAL A 178 15.54 18.00 -20.80
N ASN A 179 16.31 18.67 -21.64
CA ASN A 179 15.79 19.38 -22.81
C ASN A 179 15.12 18.43 -23.82
N ASN A 180 15.59 17.18 -23.89
CA ASN A 180 15.07 16.21 -24.84
C ASN A 180 13.96 15.31 -24.27
N ASN A 181 13.58 15.48 -22.99
CA ASN A 181 12.74 14.55 -22.24
C ASN A 181 13.04 13.08 -22.60
N ILE A 182 14.29 12.68 -22.38
CA ILE A 182 14.72 11.31 -22.72
C ILE A 182 13.83 10.28 -22.01
N CYS A 183 13.35 10.57 -20.80
CA CYS A 183 12.50 9.66 -20.04
C CYS A 183 11.17 9.37 -20.74
N GLY A 184 10.48 10.39 -21.26
CA GLY A 184 9.24 10.18 -22.02
C GLY A 184 9.47 9.56 -23.40
N LYS A 185 10.66 9.71 -23.98
CA LYS A 185 11.04 9.03 -25.24
C LYS A 185 11.39 7.56 -25.03
N THR A 186 12.11 7.24 -23.95
CA THR A 186 12.55 5.87 -23.63
C THR A 186 11.42 5.06 -23.01
N TYR A 187 10.56 5.69 -22.21
CA TYR A 187 9.48 5.03 -21.49
C TYR A 187 8.16 5.80 -21.74
N PRO A 188 7.28 5.31 -22.63
CA PRO A 188 6.02 5.97 -22.93
C PRO A 188 5.20 6.26 -21.67
N GLY A 189 4.82 7.53 -21.53
CA GLY A 189 4.14 8.07 -20.36
C GLY A 189 5.07 8.73 -19.35
N TYR A 190 6.28 8.22 -19.12
CA TYR A 190 7.17 8.80 -18.11
C TYR A 190 7.57 10.23 -18.44
N ASP A 191 7.84 11.01 -17.41
CA ASP A 191 8.50 12.31 -17.51
C ASP A 191 9.62 12.38 -16.48
N ILE A 192 10.49 13.37 -16.64
CA ILE A 192 11.55 13.65 -15.68
C ILE A 192 10.92 14.05 -14.35
N ALA A 193 11.34 13.40 -13.26
CA ALA A 193 10.75 13.63 -11.96
C ALA A 193 11.01 15.05 -11.47
N SER A 194 9.95 15.66 -11.00
CA SER A 194 10.00 16.85 -10.19
C SER A 194 9.99 16.47 -8.71
N ILE A 195 10.97 16.98 -7.95
CA ILE A 195 11.10 16.77 -6.51
C ILE A 195 10.46 17.96 -5.78
N HIS A 196 9.47 17.71 -4.93
CA HIS A 196 8.69 18.78 -4.28
C HIS A 196 8.77 18.78 -2.75
N SER A 197 9.51 17.86 -2.15
CA SER A 197 9.68 17.79 -0.70
C SER A 197 11.03 17.19 -0.30
N LYS A 198 11.47 17.51 0.91
CA LYS A 198 12.70 16.92 1.46
C LYS A 198 12.56 15.41 1.60
N GLU A 199 11.39 14.94 2.02
CA GLU A 199 11.05 13.53 2.17
C GLU A 199 11.06 12.80 0.81
N GLU A 200 10.87 13.52 -0.30
CA GLU A 200 10.94 12.99 -1.66
C GLU A 200 12.37 12.77 -2.08
N ASN A 201 13.17 13.80 -1.85
CA ASN A 201 14.58 13.75 -2.10
C ASN A 201 15.25 12.65 -1.26
N ASP A 202 14.95 12.58 0.03
CA ASP A 202 15.53 11.60 0.96
C ASP A 202 15.13 10.17 0.58
N PHE A 203 13.87 9.95 0.18
CA PHE A 203 13.41 8.66 -0.34
C PHE A 203 14.19 8.24 -1.58
N ILE A 204 14.36 9.15 -2.55
CA ILE A 204 15.06 8.85 -3.79
C ILE A 204 16.52 8.54 -3.52
N VAL A 205 17.21 9.42 -2.81
CA VAL A 205 18.66 9.34 -2.63
C VAL A 205 19.04 8.02 -1.97
N LYS A 206 18.19 7.54 -1.05
CA LYS A 206 18.37 6.22 -0.43
C LYS A 206 18.38 5.07 -1.44
N GLN A 207 17.63 5.17 -2.53
CA GLN A 207 17.52 4.13 -3.57
C GLN A 207 18.62 4.25 -4.64
N ALA A 208 19.32 5.38 -4.71
CA ALA A 208 20.41 5.63 -5.67
C ALA A 208 21.80 5.32 -5.10
N ALA A 209 21.87 4.89 -3.82
CA ALA A 209 23.11 4.62 -3.10
C ALA A 209 23.50 3.12 -3.05
N ASP A 210 22.64 2.25 -3.59
CA ASP A 210 22.86 0.81 -3.78
C ASP A 210 23.11 0.51 -5.28
#